data_AF-A0A8T7EZY3-F1
#
_entry.id   AF-A0A8T7EZY3-F1
#
_cell.length_a   1.000
_cell.length_b   1.000
_cell.length_c   1.000
_cell.angle_alpha   90.00
_cell.angle_beta   90.00
_cell.angle_gamma   90.00
#
_symmetry.space_group_name_H-M   'P 1'
#
loop_
_entity.id
_entity.type
_entity.pdbx_description
1 polymer ?
#
loop_
_entity_poly.entity_id
_entity_poly.type
_entity_poly.pdbx_seq_one_letter_code
_entity_poly.pdbx_strand_id
1 'polypeptide(L)'
;MEHETHSRKGKAAEYLQGIIVLVVLGVFTAIEYVIGTADDLPLFSSTLIPLTLIAVVKAGVIINYYMHISHMWNPEDEGHAE
;
A
#
# COMPACT_ATOMS: atom_id res chain seq x y z
N MET A 1 9.79 -38.13 8.63
CA MET A 1 9.16 -37.35 7.54
C MET A 1 8.77 -36.01 8.14
N GLU A 2 9.71 -35.11 8.33
CA GLU A 2 9.49 -33.81 9.04
C GLU A 2 10.24 -32.67 8.34
N HIS A 3 10.29 -32.70 7.02
CA HIS A 3 10.62 -31.52 6.23
C HIS A 3 9.29 -30.95 5.70
N GLU A 4 9.17 -29.62 5.61
CA GLU A 4 8.13 -28.84 4.88
C GLU A 4 7.14 -27.97 5.69
N THR A 5 7.28 -27.80 7.01
CA THR A 5 6.39 -26.88 7.75
C THR A 5 6.88 -25.43 7.85
N HIS A 6 8.15 -25.14 7.57
CA HIS A 6 8.74 -23.81 7.82
C HIS A 6 8.56 -22.74 6.72
N SER A 7 8.09 -23.08 5.51
CA SER A 7 8.05 -22.12 4.37
C SER A 7 6.69 -21.41 4.16
N ARG A 8 5.60 -21.90 4.77
CA ARG A 8 4.25 -21.35 4.50
C ARG A 8 4.00 -19.97 5.12
N LYS A 9 4.65 -19.64 6.24
CA LYS A 9 4.44 -18.37 6.95
C LYS A 9 4.92 -17.15 6.16
N GLY A 10 6.08 -17.23 5.51
CA GLY A 10 6.65 -16.13 4.73
C GLY A 10 5.78 -15.74 3.54
N LYS A 11 5.40 -16.72 2.72
CA LYS A 11 4.54 -16.50 1.54
C LYS A 11 3.16 -15.93 1.93
N ALA A 12 2.56 -16.42 3.02
CA ALA A 12 1.27 -15.91 3.47
C ALA A 12 1.35 -14.42 3.89
N ALA A 13 2.43 -14.01 4.54
CA ALA A 13 2.63 -12.62 4.94
C ALA A 13 2.77 -11.67 3.73
N GLU A 14 3.48 -12.10 2.69
CA GLU A 14 3.63 -11.35 1.43
C GLU A 14 2.28 -11.16 0.71
N TYR A 15 1.48 -12.22 0.63
CA TYR A 15 0.14 -12.12 0.04
C TYR A 15 -0.80 -11.22 0.85
N LEU A 16 -0.73 -11.30 2.19
CA LEU A 16 -1.50 -10.42 3.07
C LEU A 16 -1.09 -8.95 2.89
N GLN A 17 0.20 -8.67 2.77
CA GLN A 17 0.70 -7.32 2.49
C GLN A 17 0.17 -6.77 1.16
N GLY A 18 0.20 -7.57 0.09
CA GLY A 18 -0.38 -7.17 -1.20
C GLY A 18 -1.88 -6.88 -1.12
N ILE A 19 -2.64 -7.69 -0.38
CA ILE A 19 -4.08 -7.49 -0.16
C ILE A 19 -4.35 -6.18 0.61
N ILE A 20 -3.59 -5.91 1.68
CA ILE A 20 -3.76 -4.68 2.48
C ILE A 20 -3.55 -3.44 1.60
N VAL A 21 -2.49 -3.44 0.79
CA VAL A 21 -2.17 -2.31 -0.10
C VAL A 21 -3.25 -2.13 -1.16
N LEU A 22 -3.75 -3.23 -1.73
CA LEU A 22 -4.86 -3.20 -2.68
C LEU A 22 -6.13 -2.60 -2.07
N VAL A 23 -6.47 -2.97 -0.83
CA VAL A 23 -7.60 -2.40 -0.10
C VAL A 23 -7.41 -0.91 0.13
N VAL A 24 -6.23 -0.48 0.60
CA VAL A 24 -5.92 0.94 0.82
C VAL A 24 -6.06 1.75 -0.48
N LEU A 25 -5.47 1.27 -1.57
CA LEU A 25 -5.57 1.92 -2.89
C LEU A 25 -7.02 1.94 -3.41
N GLY A 26 -7.77 0.86 -3.17
CA GLY A 26 -9.20 0.79 -3.50
C GLY A 26 -10.02 1.84 -2.75
N VAL A 27 -9.80 2.00 -1.45
CA VAL A 27 -10.47 3.03 -0.63
C VAL A 27 -10.15 4.43 -1.14
N PHE A 28 -8.87 4.74 -1.40
CA PHE A 28 -8.51 6.05 -1.95
C PHE A 28 -9.14 6.30 -3.32
N THR A 29 -9.30 5.26 -4.15
CA THR A 29 -9.96 5.37 -5.46
C THR A 29 -11.47 5.59 -5.33
N ALA A 30 -12.13 4.93 -4.38
CA ALA A 30 -13.53 5.19 -4.09
C ALA A 30 -13.76 6.63 -3.61
N ILE A 31 -12.88 7.14 -2.74
CA ILE A 31 -12.92 8.53 -2.26
C ILE A 31 -12.74 9.51 -3.42
N GLU A 32 -11.76 9.29 -4.31
CA GLU A 32 -11.59 10.13 -5.51
C GLU A 32 -12.81 10.11 -6.41
N TYR A 33 -13.41 8.94 -6.63
CA TYR A 33 -14.62 8.84 -7.47
C TYR A 33 -15.77 9.66 -6.89
N VAL A 34 -15.98 9.59 -5.56
CA VAL A 34 -17.01 10.40 -4.90
C VAL A 34 -16.70 11.88 -5.02
N ILE A 35 -15.45 12.30 -4.77
CA ILE A 35 -15.04 13.71 -4.90
C ILE A 35 -15.20 14.20 -6.34
N GLY A 36 -14.81 13.38 -7.33
CA GLY A 36 -14.83 13.71 -8.75
C GLY A 36 -16.21 13.69 -9.40
N THR A 37 -17.20 13.05 -8.78
CA THR A 37 -18.59 12.99 -9.28
C THR A 37 -19.54 13.87 -8.47
N ALA A 38 -19.11 14.38 -7.33
CA ALA A 38 -19.89 15.26 -6.48
C ALA A 38 -19.55 16.74 -6.72
N ASP A 39 -19.59 17.18 -7.98
CA ASP A 39 -19.37 18.57 -8.38
C ASP A 39 -20.33 19.57 -7.69
N ASP A 40 -21.44 19.07 -7.13
CA ASP A 40 -22.43 19.83 -6.35
C ASP A 40 -22.12 19.92 -4.83
N LEU A 41 -21.07 19.26 -4.32
CA LEU A 41 -20.72 19.35 -2.90
C LEU A 41 -20.05 20.71 -2.60
N PRO A 42 -20.64 21.57 -1.73
CA PRO A 42 -20.08 22.88 -1.38
C PRO A 42 -18.79 22.78 -0.52
N LEU A 43 -18.30 21.57 -0.27
CA LEU A 43 -17.11 21.30 0.54
C LEU A 43 -15.80 21.64 -0.18
N PHE A 44 -15.80 21.67 -1.52
CA PHE A 44 -14.59 21.89 -2.30
C PHE A 44 -14.82 22.95 -3.39
N SER A 45 -14.17 24.12 -3.27
CA SER A 45 -14.20 25.15 -4.34
C SER A 45 -13.51 24.72 -5.64
N SER A 46 -12.74 23.62 -5.61
CA SER A 46 -12.11 23.03 -6.79
C SER A 46 -11.85 21.55 -6.54
N THR A 47 -12.32 20.70 -7.45
CA THR A 47 -12.11 19.24 -7.45
C THR A 47 -10.65 18.87 -7.73
N LEU A 48 -9.89 19.76 -8.39
CA LEU A 48 -8.51 19.49 -8.82
C LEU A 48 -7.53 19.33 -7.65
N ILE A 49 -7.64 20.21 -6.64
CA ILE A 49 -6.71 20.23 -5.49
C ILE A 49 -6.82 18.96 -4.63
N PRO A 50 -8.02 18.54 -4.15
CA PRO A 50 -8.14 17.33 -3.33
C PRO A 50 -7.78 16.06 -4.11
N LEU A 51 -8.14 15.96 -5.39
CA LEU A 51 -7.74 14.81 -6.24
C LEU A 51 -6.23 14.75 -6.43
N THR A 52 -5.56 15.89 -6.65
CA THR A 52 -4.10 15.92 -6.79
C THR A 52 -3.39 15.49 -5.50
N LEU A 53 -3.89 15.92 -4.34
CA LEU A 53 -3.35 15.47 -3.04
C LEU A 53 -3.50 13.96 -2.85
N ILE A 54 -4.68 13.41 -3.18
CA ILE A 54 -4.92 11.96 -3.06
C ILE A 54 -4.00 11.19 -4.02
N ALA A 55 -3.79 11.69 -5.24
CA ALA A 55 -2.87 11.09 -6.21
C ALA A 55 -1.41 11.06 -5.69
N VAL A 56 -0.95 12.14 -5.04
CA VAL A 56 0.39 12.19 -4.41
C VAL A 56 0.50 11.19 -3.26
N VAL A 57 -0.53 11.09 -2.41
CA VAL A 57 -0.55 10.11 -1.31
C VAL A 57 -0.50 8.68 -1.84
N LYS A 58 -1.27 8.36 -2.89
CA LYS A 58 -1.20 7.05 -3.56
C LYS A 58 0.18 6.75 -4.11
N ALA A 59 0.83 7.72 -4.76
CA ALA A 59 2.18 7.55 -5.28
C ALA A 59 3.17 7.18 -4.15
N GLY A 60 3.07 7.85 -2.99
CA GLY A 60 3.85 7.52 -1.80
C GLY A 60 3.59 6.09 -1.29
N VAL A 61 2.33 5.67 -1.20
CA VAL A 61 1.95 4.29 -0.81
C VAL A 61 2.52 3.28 -1.79
N ILE A 62 2.40 3.51 -3.10
CA ILE A 62 2.91 2.59 -4.13
C ILE A 62 4.42 2.45 -4.03
N ILE A 63 5.16 3.56 -3.88
CA ILE A 63 6.62 3.54 -3.74
C ILE A 63 7.03 2.77 -2.49
N ASN A 64 6.39 3.05 -1.35
CA ASN A 64 6.76 2.41 -0.08
C ASN A 64 6.49 0.89 -0.07
N TYR A 65 5.39 0.45 -0.70
CA TYR A 65 4.95 -0.95 -0.64
C TYR A 65 5.36 -1.81 -1.84
N TYR A 66 5.48 -1.24 -3.04
CA TYR A 66 5.83 -2.01 -4.26
C TYR A 66 7.26 -1.78 -4.74
N MET A 67 7.91 -0.65 -4.44
CA MET A 67 9.28 -0.37 -4.92
C MET A 67 10.40 -0.86 -3.98
N HIS A 68 10.16 -1.85 -3.12
CA HIS A 68 11.18 -2.47 -2.24
C HIS A 68 11.81 -1.58 -1.16
N ILE A 69 11.39 -0.32 -0.94
CA ILE A 69 11.94 0.50 0.16
C ILE A 69 11.69 -0.13 1.53
N SER A 70 10.55 -0.80 1.71
CA SER A 70 10.22 -1.54 2.93
C SER A 70 11.06 -2.81 3.14
N HIS A 71 11.63 -3.39 2.09
CA HIS A 71 12.48 -4.59 2.20
C HIS A 71 13.92 -4.24 2.60
N MET A 72 14.39 -3.02 2.30
CA MET A 72 15.74 -2.56 2.70
C MET A 72 15.88 -2.24 4.19
N TRP A 73 14.76 -2.23 4.94
CA TRP A 73 14.74 -1.96 6.38
C TRP A 73 14.57 -3.22 7.24
N ASN A 74 14.83 -4.41 6.67
CA ASN A 74 14.85 -5.66 7.42
C ASN A 74 16.30 -6.04 7.77
N PRO A 75 16.88 -5.56 8.90
CA PRO A 75 18.25 -5.90 9.33
C PRO A 75 18.38 -7.33 9.88
N GLU A 76 17.56 -8.28 9.42
CA GLU A 76 17.49 -9.63 10.01
C GLU A 76 18.37 -10.66 9.29
N ASP A 77 19.21 -10.22 8.35
CA ASP A 77 20.21 -11.05 7.65
C ASP A 77 21.67 -10.76 8.06
N GLU A 78 21.92 -10.13 9.21
CA GLU A 78 23.28 -9.92 9.75
C GLU A 78 23.57 -10.73 11.03
N GLY A 79 22.91 -11.87 11.19
CA GLY A 79 22.98 -12.72 12.38
C GLY A 79 23.75 -14.03 12.24
N HIS A 80 24.69 -14.17 11.29
CA HIS A 80 25.54 -15.38 11.21
C HIS A 80 26.94 -15.05 10.68
N ALA A 81 27.87 -14.69 11.56
CA ALA A 81 29.29 -14.99 11.42
C ALA A 81 29.96 -14.99 12.80
N GLU A 82 29.99 -16.19 13.39
CA GLU A 82 31.06 -16.82 14.17
C GLU A 82 31.82 -15.99 15.24
#